data_AF-A0A495A5N5-F1
#
_entry.id   AF-A0A495A5N5-F1
#
_cell.length_a   1.000
_cell.length_b   1.000
_cell.length_c   1.000
_cell.angle_alpha   90.00
_cell.angle_beta   90.00
_cell.angle_gamma   90.00
#
_symmetry.space_group_name_H-M   'P 1'
#
loop_
_entity.id
_entity.type
_entity.pdbx_description
1 polymer ?
#
loop_
_entity_poly.entity_id
_entity_poly.type
_entity_poly.pdbx_seq_one_letter_code
_entity_poly.pdbx_strand_id
1 'polypeptide(L)'
;MDYYEKLSRDIEAGTVVPDASRLTRNLKAGERILLDAAGVEAWEEFERVEMGRPRVGQNRGPSPVIQTRIPHALKEQLDTYATDHGQKASEVVREALTRFLRAA
;
A
#
# COMPACT_ATOMS: atom_id res chain seq x y z
N MET A 1 18.26 -28.77 -24.30
CA MET A 1 17.49 -28.10 -23.24
C MET A 1 18.49 -27.24 -22.49
N ASP A 2 18.26 -25.94 -22.47
CA ASP A 2 19.13 -24.99 -21.77
C ASP A 2 19.11 -25.25 -20.25
N TYR A 3 20.20 -24.93 -19.56
CA TYR A 3 20.30 -25.08 -18.10
C TYR A 3 19.20 -24.28 -17.40
N TYR A 4 18.94 -23.05 -17.86
CA TYR A 4 17.91 -22.19 -17.30
C TYR A 4 16.49 -22.69 -17.60
N GLU A 5 16.24 -23.26 -18.78
CA GLU A 5 14.96 -23.90 -19.11
C GLU A 5 14.67 -25.11 -18.21
N LYS A 6 15.68 -25.95 -18.00
CA LYS A 6 15.56 -27.10 -17.09
C LYS A 6 15.29 -26.63 -15.66
N LEU A 7 16.02 -25.62 -15.20
CA LEU A 7 15.85 -25.05 -13.86
C LEU A 7 14.45 -24.45 -13.69
N SER A 8 13.94 -23.69 -14.66
CA SER A 8 12.58 -23.14 -14.62
C SER A 8 11.53 -24.24 -14.48
N ARG A 9 11.65 -25.30 -15.28
CA ARG A 9 10.74 -26.45 -15.24
C ARG A 9 10.80 -27.18 -13.89
N ASP A 10 11.99 -27.38 -13.34
CA ASP A 10 12.18 -28.02 -12.04
C ASP A 10 11.61 -27.15 -10.89
N ILE A 11 11.71 -25.81 -10.99
CA ILE A 11 11.09 -24.86 -10.04
C ILE A 11 9.56 -24.97 -10.13
N GLU A 12 8.98 -24.93 -11.33
CA GLU A 12 7.53 -25.05 -11.55
C GLU A 12 6.98 -26.40 -11.07
N ALA A 13 7.77 -27.47 -11.23
CA ALA A 13 7.42 -28.82 -10.75
C ALA A 13 7.65 -28.98 -9.22
N GLY A 14 8.23 -28.00 -8.54
CA GLY A 14 8.53 -28.06 -7.12
C GLY A 14 9.59 -29.08 -6.72
N THR A 15 10.43 -29.52 -7.68
CA THR A 15 11.48 -30.55 -7.44
C THR A 15 12.82 -29.94 -7.03
N VAL A 16 12.94 -28.61 -7.08
CA VAL A 16 14.15 -27.91 -6.63
C VAL A 16 14.23 -27.93 -5.10
N VAL A 17 15.24 -28.63 -4.58
CA VAL A 17 15.63 -28.59 -3.18
C VAL A 17 16.77 -27.58 -3.02
N PRO A 18 16.59 -26.47 -2.30
CA PRO A 18 17.68 -25.53 -2.06
C PRO A 18 18.76 -26.18 -1.20
N ASP A 19 20.02 -26.00 -1.62
CA ASP A 19 21.18 -26.46 -0.87
C ASP A 19 21.37 -25.58 0.38
N ALA A 20 21.02 -26.14 1.55
CA ALA A 20 21.09 -25.45 2.82
C ALA A 20 22.50 -24.94 3.17
N SER A 21 23.55 -25.58 2.64
CA SER A 21 24.94 -25.17 2.86
C SER A 21 25.31 -23.86 2.16
N ARG A 22 24.53 -23.46 1.14
CA ARG A 22 24.70 -22.21 0.38
C ARG A 22 23.81 -21.08 0.90
N LEU A 23 22.93 -21.35 1.86
CA LEU A 23 22.08 -20.33 2.46
C LEU A 23 22.94 -19.39 3.30
N THR A 24 22.94 -18.12 2.91
CA THR A 24 23.59 -17.07 3.70
C THR A 24 22.57 -16.46 4.65
N ARG A 25 22.78 -16.60 5.96
CA ARG A 25 21.91 -15.96 6.96
C ARG A 25 22.33 -14.51 7.18
N ASN A 26 21.94 -13.64 6.26
CA ASN A 26 22.10 -12.20 6.42
C ASN A 26 20.73 -11.57 6.71
N LEU A 27 20.48 -11.31 8.01
CA LEU A 27 19.23 -10.74 8.49
C LEU A 27 18.88 -9.41 7.79
N LYS A 28 19.87 -8.54 7.59
CA LYS A 28 19.66 -7.23 6.92
C LYS A 28 19.32 -7.37 5.43
N ALA A 29 19.91 -8.35 4.76
CA ALA A 29 19.58 -8.62 3.35
C ALA A 29 18.17 -9.20 3.23
N GLY A 30 17.78 -10.09 4.15
CA GLY A 30 16.42 -10.63 4.22
C GLY A 30 15.39 -9.54 4.52
N GLU A 31 15.66 -8.67 5.49
CA GLU A 31 14.85 -7.50 5.82
C GLU A 31 14.63 -6.63 4.57
N ARG A 32 15.70 -6.28 3.86
CA ARG A 32 15.59 -5.42 2.67
C ARG A 32 14.77 -6.04 1.55
N ILE A 33 14.86 -7.35 1.33
CA ILE A 33 14.04 -8.07 0.33
C ILE A 33 12.55 -8.00 0.71
N LEU A 34 12.23 -8.16 2.00
CA LEU A 34 10.86 -8.10 2.49
C LEU A 34 10.27 -6.68 2.36
N LEU A 35 11.04 -5.66 2.71
CA LEU A 35 10.65 -4.26 2.56
C LEU A 35 10.39 -3.89 1.08
N ASP A 36 11.31 -4.27 0.19
CA ASP A 36 11.19 -4.02 -1.27
C ASP A 36 9.97 -4.74 -1.88
N ALA A 37 9.76 -6.00 -1.51
CA ALA A 37 8.60 -6.78 -1.97
C ALA A 37 7.25 -6.17 -1.51
N ALA A 38 7.22 -5.56 -0.33
CA ALA A 38 6.05 -4.86 0.19
C ALA A 38 5.93 -3.39 -0.30
N GLY A 39 6.95 -2.85 -0.96
CA GLY A 39 6.98 -1.47 -1.45
C GLY A 39 7.06 -0.42 -0.34
N VAL A 40 7.73 -0.74 0.76
CA VAL A 40 7.84 0.11 1.95
C VAL A 40 9.29 0.29 2.36
N GLU A 41 9.62 1.38 3.04
CA GLU A 41 11.01 1.72 3.42
C GLU A 41 11.33 1.37 4.88
N ALA A 42 10.32 1.05 5.69
CA ALA A 42 10.45 0.82 7.12
C ALA A 42 9.75 -0.46 7.59
N TRP A 43 10.35 -1.12 8.58
CA TRP A 43 9.84 -2.38 9.13
C TRP A 43 8.48 -2.21 9.81
N GLU A 44 8.23 -1.09 10.48
CA GLU A 44 6.93 -0.78 11.09
C GLU A 44 5.82 -0.62 10.05
N GLU A 45 6.16 -0.18 8.84
CA GLU A 45 5.24 -0.06 7.71
C GLU A 45 4.99 -1.44 7.08
N PHE A 46 6.05 -2.24 6.93
CA PHE A 46 5.98 -3.62 6.50
C PHE A 46 5.05 -4.45 7.40
N GLU A 47 5.18 -4.35 8.74
CA GLU A 47 4.29 -5.03 9.68
C GLU A 47 2.82 -4.65 9.49
N ARG A 48 2.52 -3.41 9.08
CA ARG A 48 1.14 -2.97 8.81
C ARG A 48 0.60 -3.53 7.49
N VAL A 49 1.47 -3.74 6.50
CA VAL A 49 1.13 -4.28 5.17
C VAL A 49 1.00 -5.81 5.19
N GLU A 50 1.95 -6.51 5.82
CA GLU A 50 1.98 -7.99 5.93
C GLU A 50 0.96 -8.56 6.93
N MET A 51 0.43 -7.74 7.85
CA MET A 51 -0.76 -8.14 8.65
C MET A 51 -2.02 -8.38 7.80
N GLY A 52 -1.90 -8.27 6.47
CA GLY A 52 -2.79 -8.83 5.48
C GLY A 52 -3.82 -7.82 4.97
N ARG A 53 -4.45 -8.16 3.84
CA ARG A 53 -5.66 -7.46 3.35
C ARG A 53 -6.65 -7.38 4.52
N PRO A 54 -7.11 -6.18 4.93
CA PRO A 54 -8.03 -6.05 6.05
C PRO A 54 -9.18 -7.04 5.89
N ARG A 55 -9.44 -7.84 6.93
CA ARG A 55 -10.53 -8.81 6.89
C ARG A 55 -11.84 -8.04 6.63
N VAL A 56 -12.72 -8.56 5.79
CA VAL A 56 -14.07 -7.99 5.63
C VAL A 56 -14.74 -8.04 7.00
N GLY A 57 -14.97 -6.88 7.62
CA GLY A 57 -15.48 -6.76 9.00
C GLY A 57 -14.43 -6.44 10.08
N GLN A 58 -13.15 -6.36 9.73
CA GLN A 58 -12.14 -5.75 10.60
C GLN A 58 -12.44 -4.25 10.67
N ASN A 59 -12.61 -3.73 11.88
CA ASN A 59 -12.82 -2.29 12.10
C ASN A 59 -11.72 -1.54 11.36
N ARG A 60 -12.08 -0.84 10.27
CA ARG A 60 -11.26 0.25 9.76
C ARG A 60 -10.98 1.12 10.98
N GLY A 61 -9.71 1.44 11.22
CA GLY A 61 -9.34 2.35 12.31
C GLY A 61 -10.27 3.57 12.33
N PRO A 62 -10.45 4.21 13.49
CA PRO A 62 -11.44 5.26 13.66
C PRO A 62 -11.35 6.25 12.50
N SER A 63 -12.45 6.43 11.77
CA SER A 63 -12.55 7.42 10.71
C SER A 63 -13.20 8.66 11.34
N PRO A 64 -12.43 9.56 11.95
CA PRO A 64 -12.98 10.72 12.64
C PRO A 64 -13.75 11.60 11.65
N VAL A 65 -14.89 12.12 12.10
CA VAL A 65 -15.71 13.03 11.32
C VAL A 65 -15.36 14.46 11.75
N ILE A 66 -14.98 15.29 10.77
CA ILE A 66 -14.81 16.73 10.97
C ILE A 66 -16.11 17.40 10.49
N GLN A 67 -16.78 18.11 11.40
CA GLN A 67 -17.93 18.95 11.06
C GLN A 67 -17.53 20.42 11.19
N THR A 68 -17.69 21.17 10.11
CA THR A 68 -17.45 22.61 10.10
C THR A 68 -18.44 23.32 9.18
N ARG A 69 -18.76 24.57 9.51
CA ARG A 69 -19.59 25.41 8.65
C ARG A 69 -18.69 26.05 7.59
N ILE A 70 -19.15 26.02 6.34
CA ILE A 70 -18.48 26.68 5.22
C ILE A 70 -19.45 27.64 4.51
N PRO A 71 -18.95 28.67 3.81
CA PRO A 71 -19.78 29.52 2.98
C PRO A 71 -20.55 28.72 1.92
N HIS A 72 -21.80 29.11 1.63
CA HIS A 72 -22.64 28.42 0.64
C HIS A 72 -21.97 28.31 -0.73
N ALA A 73 -21.42 29.43 -1.21
CA ALA A 73 -20.71 29.48 -2.49
C ALA A 73 -19.54 28.49 -2.57
N LEU A 74 -18.84 28.24 -1.44
CA LEU A 74 -17.74 27.28 -1.39
C LEU A 74 -18.25 25.84 -1.50
N LYS A 75 -19.42 25.55 -0.91
CA LYS A 75 -20.06 24.23 -1.04
C LYS A 75 -20.48 23.96 -2.49
N GLU A 76 -21.08 24.94 -3.16
CA GLU A 76 -21.48 24.83 -4.56
C GLU A 76 -20.26 24.59 -5.46
N GLN A 77 -19.20 25.37 -5.27
CA GLN A 77 -17.94 25.18 -6.03
C GLN A 77 -17.35 23.77 -5.82
N LEU A 78 -17.36 23.27 -4.59
CA LEU A 78 -16.90 21.91 -4.27
C LEU A 78 -17.75 20.84 -4.99
N ASP A 79 -19.08 21.01 -5.01
CA ASP A 79 -19.97 20.05 -5.64
C ASP A 79 -19.84 20.05 -7.17
N THR A 80 -19.72 21.22 -7.78
CA THR A 80 -19.44 21.35 -9.22
C THR A 80 -18.12 20.69 -9.56
N TYR A 81 -17.04 21.02 -8.85
CA TYR A 81 -15.72 20.43 -9.08
C TYR A 81 -15.76 18.90 -8.95
N ALA A 82 -16.38 18.39 -7.89
CA ALA A 82 -16.49 16.95 -7.65
C ALA A 82 -17.26 16.25 -8.79
N THR A 83 -18.35 16.85 -9.27
CA THR A 83 -19.16 16.33 -10.39
C THR A 83 -18.35 16.30 -11.68
N ASP A 84 -17.68 17.40 -12.03
CA ASP A 84 -16.91 17.54 -13.27
C ASP A 84 -15.74 16.55 -13.33
N HIS A 85 -15.19 16.17 -12.18
CA HIS A 85 -14.06 15.24 -12.07
C HIS A 85 -14.46 13.80 -11.74
N GLY A 86 -15.77 13.50 -11.63
CA GLY A 86 -16.26 12.16 -11.29
C GLY A 86 -15.85 11.69 -9.89
N GLN A 87 -15.62 12.63 -8.96
CA GLN A 87 -15.17 12.38 -7.59
C GLN A 87 -16.29 12.67 -6.58
N LYS A 88 -16.14 12.18 -5.35
CA LYS A 88 -17.00 12.60 -4.23
C LYS A 88 -16.43 13.86 -3.59
N ALA A 89 -17.29 14.78 -3.15
CA ALA A 89 -16.88 15.95 -2.36
C ALA A 89 -15.96 15.59 -1.17
N SER A 90 -16.23 14.46 -0.50
CA SER A 90 -15.38 13.97 0.60
C SER A 90 -13.96 13.54 0.17
N GLU A 91 -13.77 13.11 -1.07
CA GLU A 91 -12.47 12.72 -1.63
C GLU A 91 -11.68 13.99 -1.95
N VAL A 92 -12.33 14.96 -2.59
CA VAL A 92 -11.75 16.28 -2.87
C VAL A 92 -11.31 16.99 -1.59
N VAL A 93 -12.15 16.98 -0.55
CA VAL A 93 -11.80 17.58 0.76
C VAL A 93 -10.61 16.87 1.40
N ARG A 94 -10.57 15.53 1.37
CA ARG A 94 -9.44 14.76 1.92
C ARG A 94 -8.14 15.04 1.17
N GLU A 95 -8.20 15.11 -0.15
CA GLU A 95 -7.05 15.44 -0.99
C GLU A 95 -6.57 16.87 -0.73
N ALA A 96 -7.48 17.85 -0.73
CA ALA A 96 -7.17 19.25 -0.47
C ALA A 96 -6.52 19.43 0.91
N LEU A 97 -7.08 18.81 1.96
CA LEU A 97 -6.52 18.87 3.31
C LEU A 97 -5.14 18.23 3.38
N THR A 98 -4.94 17.09 2.70
CA THR A 98 -3.63 16.42 2.64
C THR A 98 -2.59 17.30 1.95
N ARG A 99 -2.95 17.93 0.82
CA ARG A 99 -2.06 18.84 0.10
C ARG A 99 -1.72 20.09 0.93
N PHE A 100 -2.72 20.66 1.61
CA PHE A 100 -2.53 21.82 2.48
C PHE A 100 -1.55 21.52 3.63
N LEU A 101 -1.73 20.40 4.32
CA LEU A 101 -0.85 20.01 5.44
C LEU A 101 0.56 19.62 5.01
N ARG A 102 0.77 19.15 3.78
CA ARG A 102 2.11 18.87 3.23
C ARG A 102 2.87 20.14 2.82
N ALA A 103 2.15 21.21 2.50
CA ALA A 103 2.72 22.49 2.10
C ALA A 103 2.93 23.46 3.26
N ALA A 104 2.45 23.11 4.45
CA ALA A 104 2.64 23.84 5.71
C ALA A 104 3.93 23.42 6.40
#